data_AF-A0A959VEA2-F1
#
_entry.id   AF-A0A959VEA2-F1
#
_cell.length_a   1.000
_cell.length_b   1.000
_cell.length_c   1.000
_cell.angle_alpha   90.00
_cell.angle_beta   90.00
_cell.angle_gamma   90.00
#
_symmetry.space_group_name_H-M   'P 1'
#
loop_
_entity.id
_entity.type
_entity.pdbx_description
1 polymer ?
#
loop_
_entity_poly.entity_id
_entity_poly.type
_entity_poly.pdbx_seq_one_letter_code
_entity_poly.pdbx_strand_id
1 'polypeptide(L)'
;MKTTNVKIFGFSALAVAIIVALSIFFNDFKAKQEAQFMQEQERGNTLAVKLHQRDSLINEYLTTFNQIEKDLNFIKEKENLIGSQTDDPEFKQDSKQSILEDIQLVNTLLEQNKNKIADLQRKLKSSGIEVSGLNEKIQMLAETVELRDKSIEELKTVLAQKDFELAQMNEKIVEMDSLVNVKNLVIDEKQYELNKAYIAYGNYKDLKEKGIITKEGGFLWMGQSVNLKEDFAQDQFEQVDITQTTTIPVNAKKAELITEHPAGSFEWVKDDETIAYLVINNPTEFWKVSKYAVLETK
;
A
#
# COMPACT_ATOMS: atom_id res chain seq x y z
N MET A 1 85.05 -105.14 -19.66
CA MET A 1 83.70 -104.80 -20.17
C MET A 1 82.86 -104.24 -19.00
N LYS A 2 83.03 -102.97 -18.59
CA LYS A 2 82.24 -102.32 -17.51
C LYS A 2 82.61 -100.82 -17.38
N THR A 3 82.28 -99.99 -18.36
CA THR A 3 82.40 -98.51 -18.22
C THR A 3 81.35 -97.71 -19.00
N THR A 4 80.48 -98.33 -19.80
CA THR A 4 79.53 -97.60 -20.66
C THR A 4 78.23 -97.17 -19.96
N ASN A 5 77.80 -97.83 -18.88
CA ASN A 5 76.51 -97.55 -18.23
C ASN A 5 76.50 -96.31 -17.33
N VAL A 6 77.64 -95.86 -16.80
CA VAL A 6 77.69 -94.71 -15.88
C VAL A 6 77.46 -93.37 -16.62
N LYS A 7 77.86 -93.28 -17.89
CA LYS A 7 77.67 -92.06 -18.71
C LYS A 7 76.22 -91.86 -19.19
N ILE A 8 75.48 -92.94 -19.46
CA ILE A 8 74.08 -92.89 -19.92
C ILE A 8 73.13 -92.54 -18.76
N PHE A 9 73.36 -93.08 -17.56
CA PHE A 9 72.60 -92.74 -16.35
C PHE A 9 72.86 -91.31 -15.86
N GLY A 10 74.09 -90.79 -16.01
CA GLY A 10 74.39 -89.39 -15.71
C GLY A 10 73.67 -88.38 -16.62
N PHE A 11 73.53 -88.71 -17.91
CA PHE A 11 72.80 -87.88 -18.87
C PHE A 11 71.28 -87.89 -18.64
N SER A 12 70.68 -89.03 -18.26
CA SER A 12 69.23 -89.08 -17.99
C SER A 12 68.85 -88.36 -16.69
N ALA A 13 69.68 -88.46 -15.64
CA ALA A 13 69.46 -87.73 -14.39
C ALA A 13 69.55 -86.20 -14.59
N LEU A 14 70.50 -85.73 -15.42
CA LEU A 14 70.64 -84.32 -15.78
C LEU A 14 69.42 -83.82 -16.59
N ALA A 15 68.93 -84.63 -17.53
CA ALA A 15 67.75 -84.29 -18.32
C ALA A 15 66.48 -84.16 -17.45
N VAL A 16 66.28 -85.06 -16.48
CA VAL A 16 65.16 -84.97 -15.53
C VAL A 16 65.30 -83.75 -14.63
N ALA A 17 66.50 -83.43 -14.13
CA ALA A 17 66.74 -82.24 -13.33
C ALA A 17 66.43 -80.94 -14.09
N ILE A 18 66.76 -80.87 -15.38
CA ILE A 18 66.44 -79.72 -16.24
C ILE A 18 64.93 -79.59 -16.44
N ILE A 19 64.21 -80.69 -16.67
CA ILE A 19 62.74 -80.67 -16.83
C ILE A 19 62.07 -80.18 -15.54
N VAL A 20 62.50 -80.67 -14.38
CA VAL A 20 61.99 -80.23 -13.08
C VAL A 20 62.26 -78.74 -12.85
N ALA A 21 63.48 -78.28 -13.14
CA ALA A 21 63.84 -76.87 -13.02
C ALA A 21 63.00 -75.97 -13.95
N LEU A 22 62.76 -76.41 -15.20
CA LEU A 22 61.92 -75.70 -16.16
C LEU A 22 60.45 -75.67 -15.72
N SER A 23 59.91 -76.75 -15.16
CA SER A 23 58.55 -76.77 -14.62
C SER A 23 58.37 -75.84 -13.43
N ILE A 24 59.35 -75.78 -12.53
CA ILE A 24 59.34 -74.83 -11.40
C ILE A 24 59.39 -73.39 -11.93
N PHE A 25 60.30 -73.11 -12.87
CA PHE A 25 60.42 -71.78 -13.49
C PHE A 25 59.14 -71.36 -14.22
N PHE A 26 58.50 -72.27 -14.96
CA PHE A 26 57.23 -72.00 -15.64
C PHE A 26 56.09 -71.72 -14.66
N ASN A 27 56.01 -72.47 -13.55
CA ASN A 27 55.01 -72.21 -12.51
C ASN A 27 55.24 -70.86 -11.81
N ASP A 28 56.49 -70.53 -11.49
CA ASP A 28 56.84 -69.26 -10.84
C ASP A 28 56.61 -68.06 -11.78
N PHE A 29 56.93 -68.23 -13.08
CA PHE A 29 56.63 -67.24 -14.11
C PHE A 29 55.11 -67.04 -14.29
N LYS A 30 54.34 -68.12 -14.33
CA LYS A 30 52.87 -68.08 -14.43
C LYS A 30 52.24 -67.43 -13.20
N ALA A 31 52.70 -67.78 -12.00
CA ALA A 31 52.24 -67.19 -10.74
C ALA A 31 52.54 -65.67 -10.69
N LYS A 32 53.72 -65.24 -11.14
CA LYS A 32 54.05 -63.81 -11.27
C LYS A 32 53.12 -63.09 -12.25
N GLN A 33 52.82 -63.70 -13.39
CA GLN A 33 51.93 -63.11 -14.40
C GLN A 33 50.49 -63.01 -13.88
N GLU A 34 49.97 -64.05 -13.22
CA GLU A 34 48.64 -64.05 -12.60
C GLU A 34 48.55 -63.01 -11.48
N ALA A 35 49.58 -62.87 -10.63
CA ALA A 35 49.63 -61.85 -9.58
C ALA A 35 49.62 -60.42 -10.15
N GLN A 36 50.36 -60.17 -11.25
CA GLN A 36 50.34 -58.87 -11.94
C GLN A 36 48.97 -58.58 -12.56
N PHE A 37 48.33 -59.58 -13.18
CA PHE A 37 47.00 -59.44 -13.76
C PHE A 37 45.93 -59.15 -12.69
N MET A 38 45.98 -59.86 -11.55
CA MET A 38 45.09 -59.64 -10.41
C MET A 38 45.27 -58.23 -9.81
N GLN A 39 46.51 -57.77 -9.68
CA GLN A 39 46.81 -56.41 -9.20
C GLN A 39 46.28 -55.32 -10.15
N GLU A 40 46.41 -55.52 -11.46
CA GLU A 40 45.89 -54.59 -12.46
C GLU A 40 44.35 -54.57 -12.47
N GLN A 41 43.71 -55.72 -12.29
CA GLN A 41 42.26 -55.82 -12.15
C GLN A 41 41.75 -55.13 -10.88
N GLU A 42 42.42 -55.30 -9.74
CA GLU A 42 42.10 -54.59 -8.50
C GLU A 42 42.25 -53.07 -8.65
N ARG A 43 43.31 -52.60 -9.34
CA ARG A 43 43.49 -51.18 -9.67
C ARG A 43 42.37 -50.66 -10.55
N GLY A 44 42.01 -51.39 -11.61
CA GLY A 44 40.89 -51.05 -12.49
C GLY A 44 39.56 -50.96 -11.74
N ASN A 45 39.26 -51.95 -10.90
CA ASN A 45 38.06 -51.97 -10.07
C ASN A 45 38.03 -50.81 -9.07
N THR A 46 39.16 -50.52 -8.40
CA THR A 46 39.26 -49.42 -7.44
C THR A 46 39.06 -48.06 -8.12
N LEU A 47 39.62 -47.88 -9.32
CA LEU A 47 39.45 -46.66 -10.11
C LEU A 47 38.00 -46.50 -10.59
N ALA A 48 37.36 -47.58 -11.05
CA ALA A 48 35.96 -47.58 -11.46
C ALA A 48 35.03 -47.15 -10.30
N VAL A 49 35.25 -47.68 -9.09
CA VAL A 49 34.49 -47.28 -7.89
C VAL A 49 34.65 -45.79 -7.59
N LYS A 50 35.88 -45.25 -7.64
CA LYS A 50 36.13 -43.82 -7.42
C LYS A 50 35.46 -42.93 -8.47
N LEU A 51 35.45 -43.37 -9.74
CA LEU A 51 34.76 -42.66 -10.82
C LEU A 51 33.25 -42.66 -10.60
N HIS A 52 32.64 -43.80 -10.26
CA HIS A 52 31.22 -43.88 -9.97
C HIS A 52 30.79 -43.01 -8.77
N GLN A 53 31.61 -42.98 -7.71
CA GLN A 53 31.37 -42.10 -6.56
C GLN A 53 31.44 -40.62 -6.94
N ARG A 54 32.44 -40.25 -7.75
CA ARG A 54 32.58 -38.88 -8.27
C ARG A 54 31.40 -38.49 -9.16
N ASP A 55 30.97 -39.36 -10.06
CA ASP A 55 29.87 -39.06 -10.98
C ASP A 55 28.54 -38.95 -10.22
N SER A 56 28.33 -39.77 -9.19
CA SER A 56 27.17 -39.66 -8.28
C SER A 56 27.18 -38.33 -7.52
N LEU A 57 28.33 -37.93 -6.98
CA LEU A 57 28.52 -36.63 -6.32
C LEU A 57 28.20 -35.48 -7.26
N ILE A 58 28.72 -35.51 -8.49
CA ILE A 58 28.48 -34.45 -9.49
C ILE A 58 26.97 -34.33 -9.79
N ASN A 59 26.27 -35.45 -9.98
CA ASN A 59 24.83 -35.43 -10.27
C ASN A 59 24.01 -34.84 -9.12
N GLU A 60 24.37 -35.13 -7.86
CA GLU A 60 23.74 -34.53 -6.68
C GLU A 60 23.94 -33.01 -6.62
N TYR A 61 25.15 -32.55 -6.96
CA TYR A 61 25.48 -31.11 -6.97
C TYR A 61 24.72 -30.39 -8.07
N LEU A 62 24.72 -30.94 -9.29
CA LEU A 62 23.96 -30.36 -10.41
C LEU A 62 22.47 -30.24 -10.06
N THR A 63 21.90 -31.26 -9.42
CA THR A 63 20.50 -31.23 -8.97
C THR A 63 20.27 -30.13 -7.94
N THR A 64 21.17 -30.00 -6.96
CA THR A 64 21.06 -28.99 -5.90
C THR A 64 21.27 -27.57 -6.44
N PHE A 65 22.22 -27.38 -7.35
CA PHE A 65 22.44 -26.11 -8.05
C PHE A 65 21.21 -25.68 -8.82
N ASN A 66 20.63 -26.57 -9.62
CA ASN A 66 19.40 -26.27 -10.37
C ASN A 66 18.25 -25.85 -9.45
N GLN A 67 18.12 -26.49 -8.29
CA GLN A 67 17.12 -26.11 -7.30
C GLN A 67 17.38 -24.72 -6.71
N ILE A 68 18.62 -24.44 -6.29
CA ILE A 68 19.00 -23.12 -5.76
C ILE A 68 18.75 -22.03 -6.81
N GLU A 69 19.14 -22.25 -8.07
CA GLU A 69 18.92 -21.31 -9.16
C GLU A 69 17.44 -21.04 -9.41
N LYS A 70 16.61 -22.09 -9.39
CA LYS A 70 15.15 -21.95 -9.51
C LYS A 70 14.59 -21.11 -8.36
N ASP A 71 15.01 -21.39 -7.13
CA ASP A 71 14.59 -20.65 -5.94
C ASP A 71 15.03 -19.17 -6.03
N LEU A 72 16.26 -18.89 -6.49
CA LEU A 72 16.78 -17.53 -6.66
C LEU A 72 16.05 -16.75 -7.75
N ASN A 73 15.67 -17.39 -8.85
CA ASN A 73 14.86 -16.75 -9.88
C ASN A 73 13.46 -16.39 -9.35
N PHE A 74 12.84 -17.31 -8.61
CA PHE A 74 11.55 -17.05 -7.98
C PHE A 74 11.64 -15.93 -6.93
N ILE A 75 12.70 -15.92 -6.10
CA ILE A 75 12.97 -14.82 -5.16
C ILE A 75 13.05 -13.49 -5.91
N LYS A 76 13.80 -13.43 -7.01
CA LYS A 76 13.94 -12.21 -7.81
C LYS A 76 12.59 -11.75 -8.39
N GLU A 77 11.75 -12.65 -8.86
CA GLU A 77 10.40 -12.32 -9.33
C GLU A 77 9.56 -11.71 -8.20
N LYS A 78 9.62 -12.31 -7.01
CA LYS A 78 8.92 -11.80 -5.82
C LYS A 78 9.46 -10.44 -5.36
N GLU A 79 10.76 -10.24 -5.33
CA GLU A 79 11.37 -8.93 -5.02
C GLU A 79 10.89 -7.84 -5.98
N ASN A 80 10.80 -8.12 -7.29
CA ASN A 80 10.30 -7.16 -8.28
C ASN A 80 8.82 -6.83 -8.06
N LEU A 81 8.00 -7.83 -7.72
CA LEU A 81 6.59 -7.60 -7.40
C LEU A 81 6.45 -6.75 -6.14
N ILE A 82 7.19 -7.06 -5.07
CA ILE A 82 7.20 -6.27 -3.83
C ILE A 82 7.59 -4.83 -4.14
N GLY A 83 8.68 -4.61 -4.88
CA GLY A 83 9.13 -3.27 -5.27
C GLY A 83 8.06 -2.49 -6.04
N SER A 84 7.40 -3.15 -7.00
CA SER A 84 6.35 -2.52 -7.81
C SER A 84 5.12 -2.16 -6.98
N GLN A 85 4.75 -2.99 -6.00
CA GLN A 85 3.64 -2.70 -5.09
C GLN A 85 4.00 -1.57 -4.12
N THR A 86 5.25 -1.49 -3.64
CA THR A 86 5.68 -0.38 -2.76
C THR A 86 5.80 0.96 -3.48
N ASP A 87 6.05 0.94 -4.79
CA ASP A 87 6.13 2.13 -5.64
C ASP A 87 4.75 2.64 -6.11
N ASP A 88 3.68 1.87 -5.88
CA ASP A 88 2.32 2.23 -6.26
C ASP A 88 1.84 3.48 -5.48
N PRO A 89 1.46 4.57 -6.18
CA PRO A 89 0.86 5.75 -5.54
C PRO A 89 -0.41 5.43 -4.73
N GLU A 90 -1.10 4.35 -5.07
CA GLU A 90 -2.28 3.84 -4.37
C GLU A 90 -1.97 2.72 -3.37
N PHE A 91 -0.76 2.71 -2.80
CA PHE A 91 -0.40 1.77 -1.75
C PHE A 91 -1.44 1.74 -0.61
N LYS A 92 -1.98 0.55 -0.33
CA LYS A 92 -3.08 0.31 0.62
C LYS A 92 -2.70 -0.80 1.62
N GLN A 93 -3.49 -0.90 2.68
CA GLN A 93 -3.30 -1.89 3.73
C GLN A 93 -3.33 -3.34 3.22
N ASP A 94 -4.17 -3.65 2.23
CA ASP A 94 -4.23 -4.99 1.64
C ASP A 94 -2.93 -5.34 0.89
N SER A 95 -2.35 -4.37 0.17
CA SER A 95 -1.04 -4.52 -0.49
C SER A 95 0.06 -4.81 0.52
N LYS A 96 0.05 -4.12 1.68
CA LYS A 96 0.99 -4.38 2.77
C LYS A 96 0.94 -5.83 3.25
N GLN A 97 -0.24 -6.38 3.46
CA GLN A 97 -0.40 -7.75 3.95
C GLN A 97 0.18 -8.77 2.96
N SER A 98 -0.13 -8.63 1.66
CA SER A 98 0.42 -9.50 0.60
C SER A 98 1.95 -9.42 0.55
N ILE A 99 2.53 -8.22 0.69
CA ILE A 99 3.98 -8.03 0.68
C ILE A 99 4.64 -8.71 1.88
N LEU A 100 4.04 -8.65 3.07
CA LEU A 100 4.58 -9.32 4.26
C LEU A 100 4.65 -10.85 4.07
N GLU A 101 3.63 -11.44 3.45
CA GLU A 101 3.59 -12.87 3.12
C GLU A 101 4.69 -13.25 2.11
N ASP A 102 4.85 -12.44 1.07
CA ASP A 102 5.91 -12.64 0.07
C ASP A 102 7.31 -12.50 0.67
N ILE A 103 7.52 -11.53 1.56
CA ILE A 103 8.78 -11.36 2.30
C ILE A 103 9.07 -12.59 3.18
N GLN A 104 8.07 -13.14 3.88
CA GLN A 104 8.25 -14.35 4.68
C GLN A 104 8.66 -15.56 3.84
N LEU A 105 8.02 -15.73 2.67
CA LEU A 105 8.37 -16.77 1.72
C LEU A 105 9.80 -16.60 1.19
N VAL A 106 10.18 -15.39 0.78
CA VAL A 106 11.54 -15.07 0.31
C VAL A 106 12.60 -15.37 1.37
N ASN A 107 12.40 -14.93 2.62
CA ASN A 107 13.34 -15.22 3.71
C ASN A 107 13.50 -16.74 3.94
N THR A 108 12.39 -17.49 3.85
CA THR A 108 12.43 -18.95 4.00
C THR A 108 13.27 -19.60 2.90
N LEU A 109 13.08 -19.19 1.65
CA LEU A 109 13.84 -19.73 0.51
C LEU A 109 15.32 -19.33 0.56
N LEU A 110 15.63 -18.10 0.97
CA LEU A 110 17.01 -17.65 1.17
C LEU A 110 17.72 -18.50 2.23
N GLU A 111 17.07 -18.75 3.36
CA GLU A 111 17.62 -19.58 4.43
C GLU A 111 17.82 -21.04 3.99
N GLN A 112 16.85 -21.61 3.28
CA GLN A 112 17.01 -22.95 2.69
C GLN A 112 18.19 -23.01 1.72
N ASN A 113 18.38 -21.98 0.89
CA ASN A 113 19.50 -21.92 -0.04
C ASN A 113 20.86 -21.74 0.67
N LYS A 114 20.94 -20.92 1.72
CA LYS A 114 22.12 -20.80 2.59
C LYS A 114 22.51 -22.17 3.14
N ASN A 115 21.54 -22.95 3.63
CA ASN A 115 21.77 -24.29 4.14
C ASN A 115 22.22 -25.29 3.07
N LYS A 116 21.58 -25.31 1.88
CA LYS A 116 22.02 -26.14 0.75
C LYS A 116 23.46 -25.81 0.33
N ILE A 117 23.82 -24.54 0.27
CA ILE A 117 25.17 -24.08 -0.08
C ILE A 117 26.19 -24.55 0.97
N ALA A 118 25.88 -24.40 2.26
CA ALA A 118 26.73 -24.89 3.34
C ALA A 118 26.92 -26.41 3.28
N ASP A 119 25.87 -27.16 2.94
CA ASP A 119 25.93 -28.61 2.73
C ASP A 119 26.83 -28.99 1.55
N LEU A 120 26.70 -28.31 0.41
CA LEU A 120 27.57 -28.51 -0.75
C LEU A 120 29.03 -28.21 -0.40
N GLN A 121 29.31 -27.11 0.33
CA GLN A 121 30.67 -26.79 0.80
C GLN A 121 31.25 -27.90 1.70
N ARG A 122 30.47 -28.39 2.68
CA ARG A 122 30.89 -29.47 3.57
C ARG A 122 31.16 -30.76 2.82
N LYS A 123 30.25 -31.17 1.93
CA LYS A 123 30.39 -32.37 1.11
C LYS A 123 31.64 -32.29 0.23
N LEU A 124 31.91 -31.14 -0.39
CA LEU A 124 33.03 -30.98 -1.31
C LEU A 124 34.35 -31.13 -0.57
N LYS A 125 34.47 -30.47 0.59
CA LYS A 125 35.63 -30.58 1.47
C LYS A 125 35.86 -32.01 1.98
N SER A 126 34.79 -32.71 2.35
CA SER A 126 34.88 -34.09 2.85
C SER A 126 35.22 -35.14 1.78
N SER A 127 34.92 -34.85 0.51
CA SER A 127 35.13 -35.80 -0.58
C SER A 127 36.61 -36.04 -0.89
N GLY A 128 37.49 -35.10 -0.52
CA GLY A 128 38.92 -35.13 -0.90
C GLY A 128 39.16 -34.95 -2.40
N ILE A 129 38.12 -34.62 -3.18
CA ILE A 129 38.17 -34.35 -4.61
C ILE A 129 38.06 -32.84 -4.81
N GLU A 130 39.10 -32.24 -5.36
CA GLU A 130 39.09 -30.82 -5.70
C GLU A 130 38.55 -30.63 -7.12
N VAL A 131 37.34 -30.08 -7.22
CA VAL A 131 36.72 -29.71 -8.50
C VAL A 131 36.52 -28.20 -8.50
N SER A 132 37.43 -27.46 -9.13
CA SER A 132 37.43 -25.99 -9.16
C SER A 132 36.08 -25.42 -9.60
N GLY A 133 35.47 -25.98 -10.64
CA GLY A 133 34.18 -25.51 -11.15
C GLY A 133 33.02 -25.65 -10.16
N LEU A 134 33.02 -26.67 -9.28
CA LEU A 134 32.00 -26.79 -8.23
C LEU A 134 32.21 -25.74 -7.14
N ASN A 135 33.46 -25.49 -6.75
CA ASN A 135 33.81 -24.43 -5.79
C ASN A 135 33.38 -23.05 -6.31
N GLU A 136 33.72 -22.72 -7.56
CA GLU A 136 33.35 -21.46 -8.20
C GLU A 136 31.82 -21.29 -8.26
N LYS A 137 31.09 -22.35 -8.62
CA LYS A 137 29.63 -22.28 -8.67
C LYS A 137 29.00 -22.09 -7.29
N ILE A 138 29.49 -22.78 -6.27
CA ILE A 138 29.06 -22.60 -4.88
C ILE A 138 29.29 -21.16 -4.41
N GLN A 139 30.46 -20.61 -4.69
CA GLN A 139 30.80 -19.24 -4.33
C GLN A 139 29.87 -18.24 -5.02
N MET A 140 29.66 -18.38 -6.33
CA MET A 140 28.72 -17.54 -7.09
C MET A 140 27.30 -17.58 -6.50
N LEU A 141 26.80 -18.78 -6.16
CA LEU A 141 25.48 -18.93 -5.56
C LEU A 141 25.42 -18.30 -4.16
N ALA A 142 26.49 -18.42 -3.36
CA ALA A 142 26.57 -17.79 -2.05
C ALA A 142 26.53 -16.26 -2.15
N GLU A 143 27.32 -15.68 -3.05
CA GLU A 143 27.32 -14.23 -3.33
C GLU A 143 25.95 -13.76 -3.84
N THR A 144 25.30 -14.55 -4.70
CA THR A 144 23.96 -14.22 -5.20
C THR A 144 22.92 -14.23 -4.09
N VAL A 145 22.95 -15.25 -3.23
CA VAL A 145 22.07 -15.34 -2.04
C VAL A 145 22.29 -14.15 -1.12
N GLU A 146 23.53 -13.77 -0.82
CA GLU A 146 23.84 -12.60 0.02
C GLU A 146 23.31 -11.30 -0.61
N LEU A 147 23.44 -11.14 -1.93
CA LEU A 147 22.93 -9.98 -2.62
C LEU A 147 21.40 -9.89 -2.57
N ARG A 148 20.69 -11.03 -2.70
CA ARG A 148 19.23 -11.10 -2.53
C ARG A 148 18.81 -10.83 -1.08
N ASP A 149 19.58 -11.34 -0.11
CA ASP A 149 19.39 -11.07 1.32
C ASP A 149 19.46 -9.56 1.64
N LYS A 150 20.41 -8.85 1.03
CA LYS A 150 20.48 -7.37 1.15
C LYS A 150 19.29 -6.68 0.48
N SER A 151 18.91 -7.14 -0.71
CA SER A 151 17.76 -6.59 -1.44
C SER A 151 16.46 -6.72 -0.64
N ILE A 152 16.23 -7.86 0.04
CA ILE A 152 15.01 -8.04 0.85
C ILE A 152 15.02 -7.16 2.10
N GLU A 153 16.18 -6.86 2.70
CA GLU A 153 16.29 -5.90 3.81
C GLU A 153 16.00 -4.46 3.38
N GLU A 154 16.43 -4.07 2.18
CA GLU A 154 16.07 -2.77 1.60
C GLU A 154 14.56 -2.66 1.36
N LEU A 155 13.93 -3.69 0.79
CA LEU A 155 12.49 -3.73 0.58
C LEU A 155 11.69 -3.67 1.90
N LYS A 156 12.17 -4.33 2.96
CA LYS A 156 11.58 -4.21 4.32
C LYS A 156 11.63 -2.77 4.83
N THR A 157 12.74 -2.08 4.59
CA THR A 157 12.91 -0.67 4.99
C THR A 157 11.93 0.24 4.25
N VAL A 158 11.80 0.06 2.94
CA VAL A 158 10.83 0.80 2.11
C VAL A 158 9.40 0.54 2.58
N LEU A 159 9.05 -0.72 2.86
CA LEU A 159 7.72 -1.08 3.36
C LEU A 159 7.39 -0.40 4.70
N ALA A 160 8.35 -0.34 5.62
CA ALA A 160 8.17 0.34 6.91
C ALA A 160 7.95 1.85 6.73
N GLN A 161 8.68 2.48 5.80
CA GLN A 161 8.47 3.88 5.46
C GLN A 161 7.08 4.13 4.86
N LYS A 162 6.61 3.25 3.97
CA LYS A 162 5.26 3.33 3.39
C LYS A 162 4.15 3.15 4.42
N ASP A 163 4.35 2.27 5.41
CA ASP A 163 3.41 2.11 6.52
C ASP A 163 3.27 3.39 7.34
N PHE A 164 4.39 4.07 7.60
CA PHE A 164 4.38 5.36 8.29
C PHE A 164 3.68 6.46 7.48
N GLU A 165 3.94 6.55 6.17
CA GLU A 165 3.24 7.47 5.27
C GLU A 165 1.73 7.23 5.25
N LEU A 166 1.31 5.95 5.20
CA LEU A 166 -0.10 5.56 5.25
C LEU A 166 -0.77 6.02 6.56
N ALA A 167 -0.10 5.83 7.70
CA ALA A 167 -0.60 6.28 9.00
C ALA A 167 -0.77 7.81 9.05
N GLN A 168 0.20 8.57 8.54
CA GLN A 168 0.12 10.03 8.48
C GLN A 168 -0.99 10.53 7.54
N MET A 169 -1.20 9.86 6.40
CA MET A 169 -2.30 10.19 5.50
C MET A 169 -3.66 9.96 6.16
N ASN A 170 -3.82 8.84 6.88
CA ASN A 170 -5.05 8.56 7.62
C ASN A 170 -5.32 9.62 8.71
N GLU A 171 -4.29 10.06 9.43
CA GLU A 171 -4.41 11.15 10.41
C GLU A 171 -4.89 12.46 9.75
N LYS A 172 -4.28 12.84 8.62
CA LYS A 172 -4.70 14.02 7.85
C LYS A 172 -6.13 13.93 7.33
N ILE A 173 -6.59 12.76 6.93
CA ILE A 173 -7.98 12.55 6.49
C ILE A 173 -8.94 12.80 7.64
N VAL A 174 -8.65 12.29 8.84
CA VAL A 174 -9.46 12.53 10.04
C VAL A 174 -9.49 14.02 10.41
N GLU A 175 -8.34 14.69 10.36
CA GLU A 175 -8.26 16.13 10.60
C GLU A 175 -9.08 16.92 9.58
N MET A 176 -9.00 16.55 8.30
CA MET A 176 -9.73 17.21 7.23
C MET A 176 -11.24 17.02 7.36
N ASP A 177 -11.71 15.81 7.71
CA ASP A 177 -13.13 15.54 7.97
C ASP A 177 -13.66 16.40 9.13
N SER A 178 -12.90 16.49 10.22
CA SER A 178 -13.23 17.37 11.35
C SER A 178 -13.30 18.84 10.92
N LEU A 179 -12.34 19.31 10.11
CA LEU A 179 -12.31 20.69 9.62
C LEU A 179 -13.51 20.99 8.71
N VAL A 180 -13.90 20.05 7.84
CA VAL A 180 -15.08 20.17 6.98
C VAL A 180 -16.35 20.30 7.83
N ASN A 181 -16.50 19.46 8.86
CA ASN A 181 -17.66 19.51 9.76
C ASN A 181 -17.75 20.86 10.48
N VAL A 182 -16.64 21.37 11.03
CA VAL A 182 -16.61 22.69 11.68
C VAL A 182 -16.95 23.82 10.69
N LYS A 183 -16.41 23.77 9.46
CA LYS A 183 -16.72 24.78 8.44
C LYS A 183 -18.18 24.77 8.03
N ASN A 184 -18.81 23.60 7.91
CA ASN A 184 -20.23 23.49 7.58
C ASN A 184 -21.09 24.12 8.67
N LEU A 185 -20.80 23.88 9.95
CA LEU A 185 -21.51 24.54 11.06
C LEU A 185 -21.38 26.07 11.01
N VAL A 186 -20.19 26.59 10.69
CA VAL A 186 -19.97 28.03 10.52
C VAL A 186 -20.73 28.57 9.31
N ILE A 187 -20.77 27.84 8.20
CA ILE A 187 -21.55 28.22 7.02
C ILE A 187 -23.03 28.29 7.36
N ASP A 188 -23.56 27.29 8.05
CA ASP A 188 -24.97 27.25 8.47
C ASP A 188 -25.31 28.43 9.40
N GLU A 189 -24.46 28.71 10.38
CA GLU A 189 -24.61 29.87 11.27
C GLU A 189 -24.59 31.19 10.48
N LYS A 190 -23.62 31.38 9.58
CA LYS A 190 -23.52 32.59 8.75
C LYS A 190 -24.71 32.73 7.82
N GLN A 191 -25.19 31.62 7.25
CA GLN A 191 -26.36 31.62 6.39
C GLN A 191 -27.61 32.00 7.18
N TYR A 192 -27.78 31.48 8.40
CA TYR A 192 -28.86 31.88 9.30
C TYR A 192 -28.81 33.39 9.60
N GLU A 193 -27.65 33.95 9.97
CA GLU A 193 -27.52 35.39 10.23
C GLU A 193 -27.79 36.25 8.99
N LEU A 194 -27.30 35.86 7.81
CA LEU A 194 -27.54 36.59 6.55
C LEU A 194 -29.02 36.62 6.17
N ASN A 195 -29.74 35.56 6.51
CA ASN A 195 -31.16 35.40 6.18
C ASN A 195 -32.10 35.99 7.22
N LYS A 196 -31.61 36.52 8.34
CA LYS A 196 -32.46 37.27 9.26
C LYS A 196 -32.94 38.57 8.63
N ALA A 197 -34.22 38.82 8.84
CA ALA A 197 -34.84 40.13 8.73
C ALA A 197 -35.91 40.27 9.81
N TYR A 198 -36.53 41.44 9.90
CA TYR A 198 -37.41 41.80 10.98
C TYR A 198 -38.64 42.51 10.42
N ILE A 199 -39.84 42.07 10.82
CA ILE A 199 -41.10 42.68 10.40
C ILE A 199 -41.85 43.28 11.58
N ALA A 200 -42.51 44.40 11.34
CA ALA A 200 -43.53 44.92 12.24
C ALA A 200 -44.70 45.46 11.42
N TYR A 201 -45.92 45.22 11.91
CA TYR A 201 -47.11 45.72 11.26
C TYR A 201 -48.17 46.11 12.29
N GLY A 202 -48.97 47.12 11.96
CA GLY A 202 -50.03 47.61 12.84
C GLY A 202 -50.51 48.98 12.45
N ASN A 203 -51.50 49.51 13.17
CA ASN A 203 -51.92 50.89 12.97
C ASN A 203 -50.87 51.87 13.56
N TYR A 204 -50.98 53.14 13.19
CA TYR A 204 -50.09 54.20 13.66
C TYR A 204 -49.88 54.21 15.19
N LYS A 205 -50.98 54.06 15.94
CA LYS A 205 -50.96 54.18 17.40
C LYS A 205 -50.16 53.05 18.01
N ASP A 206 -50.38 51.82 17.56
CA ASP A 206 -49.72 50.63 18.09
C ASP A 206 -48.22 50.64 17.77
N LEU A 207 -47.86 50.96 16.52
CA LEU A 207 -46.46 51.06 16.10
C LEU A 207 -45.72 52.19 16.83
N LYS A 208 -46.39 53.31 17.12
CA LYS A 208 -45.83 54.41 17.91
C LYS A 208 -45.65 54.04 19.38
N GLU A 209 -46.64 53.36 19.98
CA GLU A 209 -46.59 52.93 21.38
C GLU A 209 -45.47 51.90 21.62
N LYS A 210 -45.23 51.01 20.64
CA LYS A 210 -44.06 50.13 20.59
C LYS A 210 -42.74 50.85 20.31
N GLY A 211 -42.77 52.15 20.00
CA GLY A 211 -41.56 52.92 19.69
C GLY A 211 -40.90 52.56 18.36
N ILE A 212 -41.64 51.93 17.44
CA ILE A 212 -41.13 51.53 16.11
C ILE A 212 -41.14 52.72 15.15
N ILE A 213 -42.18 53.56 15.21
CA ILE A 213 -42.33 54.72 14.32
C ILE A 213 -42.50 56.02 15.09
N THR A 214 -42.15 57.11 14.41
CA THR A 214 -42.29 58.49 14.89
C THR A 214 -42.89 59.36 13.77
N LYS A 215 -43.43 60.53 14.15
CA LYS A 215 -43.86 61.56 13.19
C LYS A 215 -42.88 62.71 13.27
N GLU A 216 -42.17 62.95 12.17
CA GLU A 216 -41.11 63.95 12.09
C GLU A 216 -41.26 64.83 10.84
N GLY A 217 -40.62 66.00 10.86
CA GLY A 217 -40.72 66.99 9.80
C GLY A 217 -41.99 67.84 9.84
N GLY A 218 -42.12 68.74 8.86
CA GLY A 218 -43.26 69.65 8.73
C GLY A 218 -43.16 70.94 9.55
N PHE A 219 -43.83 72.00 9.07
CA PHE A 219 -43.94 73.28 9.77
C PHE A 219 -45.33 73.36 10.39
N LEU A 220 -45.41 73.60 11.71
CA LEU A 220 -46.66 73.72 12.47
C LEU A 220 -47.68 72.64 12.05
N TRP A 221 -47.47 71.38 12.47
CA TRP A 221 -48.29 70.17 12.20
C TRP A 221 -48.54 69.79 10.72
N MET A 222 -48.21 70.64 9.74
CA MET A 222 -48.41 70.36 8.32
C MET A 222 -47.15 69.77 7.69
N GLY A 223 -47.31 68.64 6.98
CA GLY A 223 -46.20 67.97 6.31
C GLY A 223 -45.38 67.02 7.19
N GLN A 224 -45.95 66.53 8.31
CA GLN A 224 -45.33 65.47 9.10
C GLN A 224 -45.36 64.15 8.32
N SER A 225 -44.21 63.49 8.23
CA SER A 225 -44.09 62.14 7.67
C SER A 225 -43.95 61.11 8.79
N VAL A 226 -44.51 59.93 8.60
CA VAL A 226 -44.31 58.79 9.49
C VAL A 226 -43.00 58.11 9.08
N ASN A 227 -42.06 57.99 9.99
CA ASN A 227 -40.75 57.38 9.75
C ASN A 227 -40.44 56.29 10.77
N LEU A 228 -39.55 55.37 10.40
CA LEU A 228 -38.91 54.44 11.33
C LEU A 228 -38.10 55.25 12.36
N LYS A 229 -38.24 54.93 13.64
CA LYS A 229 -37.50 55.59 14.73
C LYS A 229 -36.02 55.15 14.69
N GLU A 230 -35.04 56.02 14.91
CA GLU A 230 -33.61 55.61 14.81
C GLU A 230 -33.15 54.64 15.91
N ASP A 231 -33.78 54.70 17.09
CA ASP A 231 -33.44 53.93 18.30
C ASP A 231 -34.56 52.95 18.69
N PHE A 232 -35.26 52.35 17.72
CA PHE A 232 -36.25 51.30 18.02
C PHE A 232 -35.60 50.09 18.72
N ALA A 233 -36.36 49.40 19.56
CA ALA A 233 -35.93 48.13 20.14
C ALA A 233 -36.27 46.98 19.18
N GLN A 234 -35.28 46.17 18.80
CA GLN A 234 -35.44 45.06 17.85
C GLN A 234 -36.43 44.00 18.35
N ASP A 235 -36.61 43.85 19.67
CA ASP A 235 -37.55 42.91 20.28
C ASP A 235 -39.03 43.25 20.03
N GLN A 236 -39.31 44.44 19.48
CA GLN A 236 -40.64 44.86 19.02
C GLN A 236 -40.98 44.34 17.62
N PHE A 237 -40.01 43.70 16.95
CA PHE A 237 -40.17 43.12 15.63
C PHE A 237 -40.21 41.59 15.71
N GLU A 238 -40.96 41.01 14.79
CA GLU A 238 -40.91 39.57 14.54
C GLU A 238 -39.69 39.26 13.66
N GLN A 239 -38.79 38.40 14.15
CA GLN A 239 -37.67 37.91 13.35
C GLN A 239 -38.17 36.89 12.32
N VAL A 240 -37.80 37.10 11.07
CA VAL A 240 -38.18 36.25 9.94
C VAL A 240 -36.95 35.76 9.17
N ASP A 241 -37.09 34.60 8.52
CA ASP A 241 -36.15 34.11 7.52
C ASP A 241 -36.60 34.61 6.14
N ILE A 242 -35.77 35.43 5.49
CA ILE A 242 -36.07 36.03 4.19
C ILE A 242 -36.26 35.00 3.08
N THR A 243 -35.72 33.79 3.22
CA THR A 243 -35.85 32.72 2.23
C THR A 243 -37.19 31.98 2.34
N GLN A 244 -37.85 32.06 3.50
CA GLN A 244 -39.11 31.40 3.79
C GLN A 244 -40.28 32.39 3.80
N THR A 245 -40.03 33.64 4.17
CA THR A 245 -41.05 34.67 4.33
C THR A 245 -41.31 35.37 3.01
N THR A 246 -42.32 34.90 2.29
CA THR A 246 -42.73 35.44 0.99
C THR A 246 -43.99 36.27 1.06
N THR A 247 -44.69 36.29 2.20
CA THR A 247 -45.92 37.07 2.38
C THR A 247 -46.00 37.66 3.78
N ILE A 248 -46.61 38.84 3.89
CA ILE A 248 -46.94 39.49 5.16
C ILE A 248 -48.46 39.75 5.16
N PRO A 249 -49.22 39.23 6.14
CA PRO A 249 -50.66 39.47 6.22
C PRO A 249 -50.96 40.92 6.63
N VAL A 250 -51.96 41.53 5.99
CA VAL A 250 -52.28 42.96 6.16
C VAL A 250 -53.71 43.14 6.68
N ASN A 251 -54.69 42.56 5.99
CA ASN A 251 -56.12 42.59 6.32
C ASN A 251 -56.65 43.99 6.69
N ALA A 252 -56.38 44.99 5.85
CA ALA A 252 -56.78 46.38 6.08
C ALA A 252 -57.27 47.08 4.81
N LYS A 253 -58.10 48.12 4.93
CA LYS A 253 -58.58 48.90 3.78
C LYS A 253 -57.46 49.66 3.08
N LYS A 254 -56.49 50.13 3.85
CA LYS A 254 -55.29 50.81 3.37
C LYS A 254 -54.08 50.33 4.16
N ALA A 255 -52.95 50.24 3.49
CA ALA A 255 -51.67 49.93 4.11
C ALA A 255 -50.55 50.66 3.36
N GLU A 256 -49.49 50.96 4.08
CA GLU A 256 -48.31 51.64 3.57
C GLU A 256 -47.06 50.99 4.16
N LEU A 257 -46.03 50.83 3.33
CA LEU A 257 -44.72 50.37 3.76
C LEU A 257 -43.91 51.60 4.17
N ILE A 258 -43.64 51.73 5.45
CA ILE A 258 -42.95 52.90 6.05
C ILE A 258 -41.45 52.84 5.77
N THR A 259 -40.87 51.64 5.75
CA THR A 259 -39.47 51.41 5.40
C THR A 259 -39.28 51.37 3.88
N GLU A 260 -38.10 51.75 3.42
CA GLU A 260 -37.80 51.79 1.99
C GLU A 260 -37.42 50.41 1.46
N HIS A 261 -38.13 49.97 0.43
CA HIS A 261 -37.86 48.73 -0.30
C HIS A 261 -38.02 48.98 -1.81
N PRO A 262 -37.16 48.40 -2.67
CA PRO A 262 -37.20 48.65 -4.11
C PRO A 262 -38.56 48.36 -4.73
N ALA A 263 -39.07 49.29 -5.54
CA ALA A 263 -40.31 49.10 -6.30
C ALA A 263 -40.18 47.88 -7.23
N GLY A 264 -41.18 46.99 -7.19
CA GLY A 264 -41.18 45.73 -7.94
C GLY A 264 -40.59 44.52 -7.19
N SER A 265 -39.98 44.71 -6.02
CA SER A 265 -39.59 43.61 -5.14
C SER A 265 -40.76 43.01 -4.35
N PHE A 266 -41.90 43.72 -4.30
CA PHE A 266 -43.14 43.31 -3.64
C PHE A 266 -44.39 43.83 -4.37
N GLU A 267 -45.55 43.27 -4.04
CA GLU A 267 -46.85 43.73 -4.50
C GLU A 267 -47.94 43.60 -3.42
N TRP A 268 -48.99 44.39 -3.53
CA TRP A 268 -50.15 44.32 -2.64
C TRP A 268 -51.26 43.49 -3.29
N VAL A 269 -51.66 42.42 -2.63
CA VAL A 269 -52.76 41.56 -3.08
C VAL A 269 -54.05 41.98 -2.37
N LYS A 270 -55.06 42.31 -3.16
CA LYS A 270 -56.39 42.72 -2.67
C LYS A 270 -57.37 41.57 -2.68
N ASP A 271 -58.23 41.56 -1.67
CA ASP A 271 -59.44 40.75 -1.61
C ASP A 271 -60.62 41.70 -1.35
N ASP A 272 -61.47 41.85 -2.37
CA ASP A 272 -62.56 42.84 -2.44
C ASP A 272 -62.08 44.29 -2.14
N GLU A 273 -62.64 44.95 -1.12
CA GLU A 273 -62.26 46.32 -0.70
C GLU A 273 -61.04 46.37 0.24
N THR A 274 -60.41 45.23 0.54
CA THR A 274 -59.30 45.13 1.50
C THR A 274 -58.01 44.64 0.88
N ILE A 275 -56.88 45.04 1.46
CA ILE A 275 -55.56 44.47 1.17
C ILE A 275 -55.39 43.25 2.07
N ALA A 276 -55.30 42.06 1.47
CA ALA A 276 -55.13 40.80 2.19
C ALA A 276 -53.66 40.59 2.59
N TYR A 277 -52.74 40.73 1.62
CA TYR A 277 -51.30 40.46 1.82
C TYR A 277 -50.41 41.48 1.11
N LEU A 278 -49.19 41.64 1.63
CA LEU A 278 -48.02 42.04 0.86
C LEU A 278 -47.28 40.77 0.44
N VAL A 279 -47.09 40.57 -0.86
CA VAL A 279 -46.29 39.45 -1.40
C VAL A 279 -44.91 39.96 -1.76
N ILE A 280 -43.88 39.28 -1.30
CA ILE A 280 -42.47 39.55 -1.59
C ILE A 280 -42.06 38.70 -2.79
N ASN A 281 -42.02 39.31 -3.97
CA ASN A 281 -41.73 38.65 -5.24
C ASN A 281 -40.23 38.40 -5.45
N ASN A 282 -39.37 39.23 -4.85
CA ASN A 282 -37.92 39.06 -4.87
C ASN A 282 -37.35 39.39 -3.49
N PRO A 283 -37.20 38.39 -2.60
CA PRO A 283 -36.71 38.61 -1.24
C PRO A 283 -35.34 39.29 -1.19
N THR A 284 -34.41 38.90 -2.06
CA THR A 284 -33.06 39.50 -2.09
C THR A 284 -33.11 40.99 -2.40
N GLU A 285 -33.90 41.41 -3.40
CA GLU A 285 -34.06 42.83 -3.71
C GLU A 285 -34.90 43.57 -2.65
N PHE A 286 -35.94 42.93 -2.10
CA PHE A 286 -36.77 43.52 -1.05
C PHE A 286 -35.94 43.86 0.19
N TRP A 287 -35.11 42.94 0.66
CA TRP A 287 -34.30 43.10 1.87
C TRP A 287 -32.94 43.78 1.64
N LYS A 288 -32.70 44.33 0.44
CA LYS A 288 -31.41 44.90 0.02
C LYS A 288 -31.10 46.24 0.70
N VAL A 289 -32.11 47.09 0.83
CA VAL A 289 -31.96 48.45 1.37
C VAL A 289 -32.11 48.43 2.89
N SER A 290 -33.07 47.65 3.40
CA SER A 290 -33.37 47.52 4.82
C SER A 290 -33.66 46.06 5.16
N LYS A 291 -33.16 45.59 6.30
CA LYS A 291 -33.54 44.31 6.94
C LYS A 291 -34.78 44.42 7.82
N TYR A 292 -35.37 45.61 7.90
CA TYR A 292 -36.59 45.90 8.65
C TYR A 292 -37.70 46.30 7.69
N ALA A 293 -38.84 45.62 7.76
CA ALA A 293 -40.04 45.98 7.03
C ALA A 293 -41.13 46.42 8.01
N VAL A 294 -41.55 47.69 7.94
CA VAL A 294 -42.60 48.24 8.80
C VAL A 294 -43.82 48.61 7.98
N LEU A 295 -44.95 47.98 8.28
CA LEU A 295 -46.22 48.19 7.57
C LEU A 295 -47.22 48.93 8.47
N GLU A 296 -47.63 50.12 8.07
CA GLU A 296 -48.70 50.87 8.73
C GLU A 296 -50.05 50.55 8.08
N THR A 297 -51.03 50.09 8.86
CA THR A 297 -52.42 49.91 8.40
C THR A 297 -53.30 51.11 8.77
N LYS A 298 -54.26 51.42 7.89
CA LYS A 298 -55.16 52.58 7.99
C LYS A 298 -56.63 52.20 7.76
#